data_AF-A0A2A5MIE3-F1
#
_entry.id   AF-A0A2A5MIE3-F1
#
_cell.length_a   1.000
_cell.length_b   1.000
_cell.length_c   1.000
_cell.angle_alpha   90.00
_cell.angle_beta   90.00
_cell.angle_gamma   90.00
#
_symmetry.space_group_name_H-M   'P 1'
#
loop_
_entity.id
_entity.type
_entity.pdbx_description
1 polymer ?
#
loop_
_entity_poly.entity_id
_entity_poly.type
_entity_poly.pdbx_seq_one_letter_code
_entity_poly.pdbx_strand_id
1 'polypeptide(L)'
;MYDDYDKREANIASFLSNKIKRCIKCGRELDYKEKFYYTDRICNLCRGLQPFDSEDVPEVESEVKSPFPIINLDLSKYEDKGQQNRSDFEKQVFSRYPEWQLLREKAEKDWDAAHPRPEEINFVTQIPSYSLIITDERIAELINQYDANGAVNIKVEELISLLWEVREYRKI
;
A
#
# COMPACT_ATOMS: atom_id res chain seq x y z
N MET A 1 28.23 -14.99 -9.96
CA MET A 1 27.33 -13.84 -9.75
C MET A 1 26.17 -14.32 -8.88
N TYR A 2 26.44 -14.62 -7.61
CA TYR A 2 25.48 -15.15 -6.62
C TYR A 2 25.16 -14.13 -5.49
N ASP A 3 25.91 -13.02 -5.42
CA ASP A 3 25.83 -12.03 -4.34
C ASP A 3 24.50 -11.26 -4.24
N ASP A 4 23.71 -11.19 -5.31
CA ASP A 4 22.49 -10.37 -5.33
C ASP A 4 21.30 -11.04 -4.62
N TYR A 5 21.23 -12.39 -4.64
CA TYR A 5 20.19 -13.16 -3.94
C TYR A 5 20.42 -13.14 -2.43
N ASP A 6 21.64 -13.43 -1.98
CA ASP A 6 21.98 -13.46 -0.55
C ASP A 6 21.80 -12.08 0.08
N LYS A 7 22.14 -11.01 -0.67
CA LYS A 7 21.92 -9.63 -0.24
C LYS A 7 20.42 -9.29 -0.14
N ARG A 8 19.60 -9.82 -1.04
CA ARG A 8 18.14 -9.65 -1.01
C ARG A 8 17.51 -10.41 0.16
N GLU A 9 17.93 -11.65 0.42
CA GLU A 9 17.46 -12.43 1.58
C GLU A 9 17.87 -11.77 2.90
N ALA A 10 19.10 -11.28 3.02
CA ALA A 10 19.56 -10.54 4.19
C ALA A 10 18.75 -9.25 4.41
N ASN A 11 18.41 -8.54 3.33
CA ASN A 11 17.55 -7.35 3.41
C ASN A 11 16.12 -7.69 3.85
N ILE A 12 15.54 -8.79 3.34
CA ILE A 12 14.21 -9.25 3.76
C ILE A 12 14.22 -9.69 5.23
N ALA A 13 15.23 -10.46 5.65
CA ALA A 13 15.40 -10.87 7.04
C ALA A 13 15.61 -9.67 7.98
N SER A 14 16.37 -8.66 7.54
CA SER A 14 16.54 -7.39 8.25
C SER A 14 15.21 -6.62 8.34
N PHE A 15 14.42 -6.59 7.27
CA PHE A 15 13.12 -5.91 7.26
C PHE A 15 12.09 -6.59 8.18
N LEU A 16 12.04 -7.93 8.16
CA LEU A 16 11.19 -8.74 9.04
C LEU A 16 11.62 -8.61 10.50
N SER A 17 12.91 -8.70 10.79
CA SER A 17 13.42 -8.52 12.16
C SER A 17 13.22 -7.10 12.70
N ASN A 18 13.28 -6.07 11.84
CA ASN A 18 12.96 -4.69 12.21
C ASN A 18 11.47 -4.47 12.51
N LYS A 19 10.56 -5.20 11.85
CA LYS A 19 9.13 -5.17 12.18
C LYS A 19 8.78 -5.96 13.45
N ILE A 20 9.53 -7.02 13.74
CA ILE A 20 9.30 -7.89 14.90
C ILE A 20 10.10 -7.38 16.10
N LYS A 21 9.52 -6.44 16.85
CA LYS A 21 10.08 -6.03 18.15
C LYS A 21 9.76 -7.09 19.20
N ARG A 22 10.79 -7.61 19.87
CA ARG A 22 10.68 -8.61 20.95
C ARG A 22 10.95 -7.98 22.32
N CYS A 23 10.33 -8.56 23.35
CA CYS A 23 10.56 -8.19 24.74
C CYS A 23 12.01 -8.53 25.14
N ILE A 24 12.72 -7.57 25.74
CA ILE A 24 14.12 -7.77 26.17
C ILE A 24 14.25 -8.83 27.27
N LYS A 25 13.23 -8.97 28.13
CA LYS A 25 13.27 -9.89 29.28
C LYS A 25 12.90 -11.33 28.92
N CYS A 26 11.92 -11.54 28.04
CA CYS A 26 11.39 -12.88 27.75
C CYS A 26 11.46 -13.30 26.28
N GLY A 27 11.91 -12.43 25.37
CA GLY A 27 12.02 -12.75 23.94
C GLY A 27 10.69 -12.91 23.19
N ARG A 28 9.55 -12.80 23.87
CA ARG A 28 8.20 -12.79 23.25
C ARG A 28 8.08 -11.62 22.29
N GLU A 29 7.44 -11.83 21.15
CA GLU A 29 7.06 -10.72 20.29
C GLU A 29 6.12 -9.76 21.04
N LEU A 30 6.39 -8.46 20.92
CA LEU A 30 5.55 -7.42 21.50
C LEU A 30 4.31 -7.24 20.65
N ASP A 31 3.16 -7.12 21.30
CA ASP A 31 1.91 -6.77 20.64
C ASP A 31 2.02 -5.36 20.03
N TYR A 32 1.19 -5.04 19.03
CA TYR A 32 1.13 -3.70 18.44
C TYR A 32 0.90 -2.61 19.49
N LYS A 33 -0.01 -2.85 20.46
CA LYS A 33 -0.26 -1.89 21.54
C LYS A 33 0.98 -1.74 22.43
N GLU A 34 1.66 -2.84 22.77
CA GLU A 34 2.91 -2.78 23.54
C GLU A 34 4.04 -2.04 22.78
N LYS A 35 4.15 -2.25 21.46
CA LYS A 35 5.10 -1.55 20.58
C LYS A 35 4.84 -0.04 20.51
N PHE A 36 3.59 0.37 20.67
CA PHE A 36 3.13 1.76 20.62
C PHE A 36 3.28 2.48 21.96
N TYR A 37 2.85 1.85 23.06
CA TYR A 37 2.82 2.49 24.38
C TYR A 37 4.14 2.40 25.15
N TYR A 38 5.02 1.44 24.83
CA TYR A 38 6.25 1.21 25.58
C TYR A 38 7.51 1.42 24.75
N THR A 39 8.37 2.33 25.21
CA THR A 39 9.65 2.65 24.58
C THR A 39 10.76 1.66 24.93
N ASP A 40 10.67 1.02 26.09
CA ASP A 40 11.71 0.13 26.66
C ASP A 40 11.67 -1.31 26.12
N ARG A 41 10.75 -1.62 25.20
CA ARG A 41 10.58 -2.97 24.63
C ARG A 41 10.44 -4.06 25.70
N ILE A 42 9.64 -3.81 26.73
CA ILE A 42 9.26 -4.81 27.74
C ILE A 42 7.76 -5.08 27.64
N CYS A 43 7.36 -6.34 27.47
CA CYS A 43 5.95 -6.74 27.41
C CYS A 43 5.24 -6.56 28.75
N ASN A 44 3.90 -6.53 28.72
CA ASN A 44 3.04 -6.39 29.90
C ASN A 44 3.29 -7.46 30.95
N LEU A 45 3.45 -8.72 30.52
CA LEU A 45 3.75 -9.82 31.42
C LEU A 45 5.03 -9.58 32.22
N CYS A 46 6.09 -9.07 31.57
CA CYS A 46 7.35 -8.75 32.21
C CYS A 46 7.33 -7.43 33.02
N ARG A 47 6.27 -6.64 32.87
CA ARG A 47 5.94 -5.47 33.71
C ARG A 47 5.00 -5.82 34.86
N GLY A 48 4.46 -7.04 34.91
CA GLY A 48 3.44 -7.46 35.88
C GLY A 48 2.04 -6.90 35.58
N LEU A 49 1.81 -6.44 34.35
CA LEU A 49 0.52 -5.95 33.86
C LEU A 49 -0.22 -7.08 33.13
N GLN A 50 -1.55 -6.97 33.09
CA GLN A 50 -2.37 -7.85 32.25
C GLN A 50 -2.03 -7.61 30.77
N PRO A 51 -2.01 -8.66 29.93
CA PRO A 51 -1.98 -8.50 28.48
C PRO A 51 -3.09 -7.54 28.04
N PHE A 52 -2.86 -6.79 26.96
CA PHE A 52 -3.97 -6.08 26.35
C PHE A 52 -5.00 -7.10 25.88
N ASP A 53 -6.29 -6.79 26.07
CA ASP A 53 -7.35 -7.52 25.40
C ASP A 53 -7.08 -7.40 23.90
N SER A 54 -6.70 -8.53 23.32
CA SER A 54 -6.84 -8.75 21.89
C SER A 54 -8.33 -8.65 21.64
N GLU A 55 -8.78 -7.54 21.04
CA GLU A 55 -10.00 -7.64 20.26
C GLU A 55 -9.79 -8.85 19.34
N ASP A 56 -10.74 -9.79 19.38
CA ASP A 56 -10.68 -11.11 18.77
C ASP A 56 -10.16 -11.06 17.33
N VAL A 57 -8.84 -11.07 17.17
CA VAL A 57 -8.20 -11.65 16.01
C VAL A 57 -8.12 -13.11 16.39
N PRO A 58 -8.90 -13.99 15.75
CA PRO A 58 -8.94 -15.40 16.12
C PRO A 58 -7.52 -15.92 16.21
N GLU A 59 -7.17 -16.49 17.38
CA GLU A 59 -6.02 -17.39 17.48
C GLU A 59 -6.28 -18.53 16.51
N VAL A 60 -5.80 -18.37 15.27
CA VAL A 60 -5.68 -19.48 14.34
C VAL A 60 -4.52 -20.31 14.89
N GLU A 61 -4.88 -21.21 15.81
CA GLU A 61 -4.15 -22.46 15.98
C GLU A 61 -3.79 -22.95 14.59
N SER A 62 -2.51 -23.25 14.43
CA SER A 62 -1.87 -23.67 13.21
C SER A 62 -2.45 -24.99 12.69
N GLU A 63 -3.63 -24.92 12.08
CA GLU A 63 -3.98 -25.71 10.91
C GLU A 63 -4.14 -24.73 9.77
N VAL A 64 -3.35 -24.94 8.73
CA VAL A 64 -3.35 -24.14 7.51
C VAL A 64 -4.74 -24.18 6.88
N LYS A 65 -5.62 -23.27 7.27
CA LYS A 65 -6.86 -22.92 6.59
C LYS A 65 -6.89 -21.41 6.45
N SER A 66 -6.28 -21.00 5.35
CA SER A 66 -6.50 -19.69 4.73
C SER A 66 -7.98 -19.28 4.87
N PRO A 67 -8.29 -18.05 5.31
CA PRO A 67 -9.65 -17.51 5.31
C PRO A 67 -10.24 -17.37 3.91
N PHE A 68 -9.38 -17.36 2.89
CA PHE A 68 -9.81 -17.64 1.54
C PHE A 68 -10.08 -19.13 1.46
N PRO A 69 -11.31 -19.59 1.13
CA PRO A 69 -11.47 -20.95 0.67
C PRO A 69 -10.37 -21.15 -0.37
N ILE A 70 -9.52 -22.15 -0.19
CA ILE A 70 -8.75 -22.68 -1.30
C ILE A 70 -9.85 -23.21 -2.21
N ILE A 71 -10.40 -22.33 -3.04
CA ILE A 71 -11.20 -22.72 -4.16
C ILE A 71 -10.20 -23.60 -4.89
N ASN A 72 -10.46 -24.90 -4.90
CA ASN A 72 -9.89 -25.80 -5.90
C ASN A 72 -10.40 -25.24 -7.23
N LEU A 73 -9.78 -24.16 -7.66
CA LEU A 73 -10.14 -23.39 -8.82
C LEU A 73 -9.54 -24.20 -9.93
N ASP A 74 -10.41 -25.01 -10.54
CA ASP A 74 -10.06 -25.88 -11.64
C ASP A 74 -9.54 -25.03 -12.81
N LEU A 75 -8.21 -24.84 -12.83
CA LEU A 75 -7.49 -24.01 -13.78
C LEU A 75 -7.62 -24.54 -15.21
N SER A 76 -8.06 -25.79 -15.39
CA SER A 76 -8.34 -26.40 -16.69
C SER A 76 -9.50 -25.73 -17.45
N LYS A 77 -10.34 -24.95 -16.75
CA LYS A 77 -11.47 -24.22 -17.35
C LYS A 77 -11.11 -22.82 -17.86
N TYR A 78 -9.89 -22.36 -17.62
CA TYR A 78 -9.48 -20.99 -17.94
C TYR A 78 -8.66 -20.98 -19.22
N GLU A 79 -9.34 -20.67 -20.32
CA GLU A 79 -8.69 -20.43 -21.61
C GLU A 79 -7.94 -19.10 -21.57
N ASP A 80 -6.64 -19.13 -21.85
CA ASP A 80 -5.80 -17.95 -22.03
C ASP A 80 -6.16 -17.23 -23.36
N LYS A 81 -7.25 -16.47 -23.34
CA LYS A 81 -7.73 -15.71 -24.51
C LYS A 81 -6.90 -14.46 -24.80
N GLY A 82 -5.96 -14.09 -23.91
CA GLY A 82 -5.17 -12.85 -23.98
C GLY A 82 -3.77 -13.00 -24.56
N GLN A 83 -3.35 -14.24 -24.84
CA GLN A 83 -1.96 -14.61 -25.15
C GLN A 83 -1.32 -13.83 -26.30
N GLN A 84 -2.11 -13.39 -27.30
CA GLN A 84 -1.60 -12.67 -28.47
C GLN A 84 -1.39 -11.16 -28.25
N ASN A 85 -2.04 -10.56 -27.25
CA ASN A 85 -2.00 -9.11 -27.01
C ASN A 85 -1.12 -8.70 -25.82
N ARG A 86 -0.49 -9.67 -25.14
CA ARG A 86 0.38 -9.38 -23.99
C ARG A 86 1.71 -8.77 -24.45
N SER A 87 2.14 -7.73 -23.76
CA SER A 87 3.48 -7.16 -23.88
C SER A 87 4.55 -8.19 -23.49
N ASP A 88 5.79 -7.99 -23.94
CA ASP A 88 6.88 -8.95 -23.68
C ASP A 88 7.19 -9.10 -22.18
N PHE A 89 6.98 -8.03 -21.40
CA PHE A 89 7.06 -8.08 -19.95
C PHE A 89 5.94 -8.95 -19.34
N GLU A 90 4.69 -8.76 -19.79
CA GLU A 90 3.56 -9.55 -19.30
C GLU A 90 3.71 -11.03 -19.64
N LYS A 91 4.27 -11.36 -20.80
CA LYS A 91 4.62 -12.76 -21.14
C LYS A 91 5.63 -13.33 -20.14
N GLN A 92 6.66 -12.58 -19.78
CA GLN A 92 7.66 -13.03 -18.81
C GLN A 92 7.05 -13.25 -17.42
N VAL A 93 6.16 -12.35 -16.98
CA VAL A 93 5.48 -12.46 -15.69
C VAL A 93 4.48 -13.62 -15.69
N PHE A 94 3.72 -13.78 -16.79
CA PHE A 94 2.76 -14.88 -16.95
C PHE A 94 3.44 -16.24 -16.91
N SER A 95 4.57 -16.41 -17.58
CA SER A 95 5.34 -17.65 -17.53
C SER A 95 5.79 -18.03 -16.12
N ARG A 96 6.02 -17.05 -15.24
CA ARG A 96 6.40 -17.28 -13.83
C ARG A 96 5.21 -17.48 -12.90
N TYR A 97 4.08 -16.82 -13.18
CA TYR A 97 2.91 -16.79 -12.31
C TYR A 97 1.60 -16.87 -13.11
N PRO A 98 1.33 -17.98 -13.81
CA PRO A 98 0.20 -18.07 -14.73
C PRO A 98 -1.15 -17.99 -14.01
N GLU A 99 -1.31 -18.71 -12.90
CA GLU A 99 -2.55 -18.74 -12.12
C GLU A 99 -2.91 -17.37 -11.57
N TRP A 100 -1.91 -16.64 -11.06
CA TRP A 100 -2.13 -15.33 -10.45
C TRP A 100 -2.50 -14.26 -11.48
N GLN A 101 -1.93 -14.36 -12.69
CA GLN A 101 -2.33 -13.49 -13.80
C GLN A 101 -3.76 -13.76 -14.24
N LEU A 102 -4.17 -15.03 -14.38
CA LEU A 102 -5.54 -15.39 -14.72
C LEU A 102 -6.54 -14.91 -13.65
N LEU A 103 -6.19 -15.06 -12.37
CA LEU A 103 -6.99 -14.56 -11.25
C LEU A 103 -7.13 -13.04 -11.28
N ARG A 104 -6.04 -12.32 -11.57
CA ARG A 104 -6.04 -10.86 -11.71
C ARG A 104 -6.95 -10.42 -12.86
N GLU A 105 -6.78 -11.00 -14.05
CA GLU A 105 -7.59 -10.67 -15.23
C GLU A 105 -9.08 -10.91 -14.97
N LYS A 106 -9.43 -11.97 -14.23
CA LYS A 106 -10.80 -12.23 -13.81
C LYS A 106 -11.31 -11.18 -12.83
N ALA A 107 -10.52 -10.88 -11.79
CA ALA A 107 -10.90 -9.89 -10.80
C ALA A 107 -11.11 -8.50 -11.42
N GLU A 108 -10.30 -8.13 -12.42
CA GLU A 108 -10.45 -6.90 -13.18
C GLU A 108 -11.74 -6.89 -14.00
N LYS A 109 -12.07 -7.99 -14.70
CA LYS A 109 -13.35 -8.13 -15.42
C LYS A 109 -14.55 -8.07 -14.48
N ASP A 110 -14.50 -8.80 -13.38
CA ASP A 110 -15.56 -8.82 -12.36
C ASP A 110 -15.74 -7.42 -11.75
N TRP A 111 -14.63 -6.70 -11.55
CA TRP A 111 -14.64 -5.32 -11.08
C TRP A 111 -15.24 -4.35 -12.10
N ASP A 112 -14.79 -4.38 -13.35
CA ASP A 112 -15.31 -3.52 -14.43
C ASP A 112 -16.81 -3.80 -14.70
N ALA A 113 -17.25 -5.06 -14.58
CA ALA A 113 -18.65 -5.43 -14.70
C ALA A 113 -19.51 -4.87 -13.55
N ALA A 114 -18.97 -4.87 -12.32
CA ALA A 114 -19.63 -4.30 -11.15
C ALA A 114 -19.56 -2.75 -11.11
N HIS A 115 -18.57 -2.17 -11.79
CA HIS A 115 -18.29 -0.73 -11.79
C HIS A 115 -18.18 -0.21 -13.23
N PRO A 116 -19.30 -0.13 -13.97
CA PRO A 116 -19.29 0.42 -15.32
C PRO A 116 -18.70 1.83 -15.27
N ARG A 117 -17.62 2.05 -16.02
CA ARG A 117 -17.00 3.37 -16.10
C ARG A 117 -17.99 4.32 -16.77
N PRO A 118 -18.17 5.55 -16.26
CA PRO A 118 -18.94 6.55 -16.98
C PRO A 118 -18.32 6.75 -18.36
N GLU A 119 -19.15 6.71 -19.40
CA GLU A 119 -18.76 6.74 -20.83
C GLU A 119 -18.01 8.03 -21.21
N GLU A 120 -18.01 9.04 -20.35
CA GLU A 120 -17.39 10.34 -20.55
C GLU A 120 -16.41 10.69 -19.42
N ILE A 121 -15.35 9.92 -19.25
CA ILE A 121 -14.13 10.51 -18.68
C ILE A 121 -13.45 11.22 -19.84
N ASN A 122 -13.80 12.49 -20.04
CA ASN A 122 -12.99 13.41 -20.82
C ASN A 122 -11.59 13.44 -20.19
N PHE A 123 -10.67 12.63 -20.71
CA PHE A 123 -9.26 12.81 -20.45
C PHE A 123 -8.93 14.20 -20.98
N VAL A 124 -8.82 15.15 -20.07
CA VAL A 124 -8.31 16.49 -20.34
C VAL A 124 -6.85 16.31 -20.75
N THR A 125 -6.66 16.03 -22.03
CA THR A 125 -5.38 15.89 -22.73
C THR A 125 -4.75 17.26 -22.98
N GLN A 126 -5.52 18.33 -22.77
CA GLN A 126 -5.05 19.70 -22.79
C GLN A 126 -4.79 20.14 -21.36
N ILE A 127 -3.54 20.02 -20.93
CA ILE A 127 -3.04 20.75 -19.76
C ILE A 127 -3.20 22.24 -20.12
N PRO A 128 -4.12 23.00 -19.48
CA PRO A 128 -4.12 24.43 -19.66
C PRO A 128 -2.75 24.92 -19.24
N SER A 129 -2.13 25.80 -20.04
CA SER A 129 -0.94 26.54 -19.63
C SER A 129 -1.25 27.17 -18.26
N TYR A 130 -0.82 26.53 -17.16
CA TYR A 130 -0.99 27.05 -15.82
C TYR A 130 -0.04 28.24 -15.67
N SER A 131 -0.46 29.41 -16.12
CA SER A 131 0.05 30.66 -15.59
C SER A 131 -0.18 30.63 -14.09
N LEU A 132 0.87 30.72 -13.28
CA LEU A 132 0.81 30.72 -11.81
C LEU A 132 -0.42 31.48 -11.32
N ILE A 133 -1.39 30.74 -10.75
CA ILE A 133 -2.68 31.28 -10.32
C ILE A 133 -2.61 31.78 -8.86
N ILE A 134 -1.59 31.38 -8.11
CA ILE A 134 -1.45 31.69 -6.69
C ILE A 134 -0.47 32.83 -6.48
N THR A 135 -0.90 33.82 -5.69
CA THR A 135 -0.04 34.91 -5.21
C THR A 135 0.53 34.58 -3.82
N ASP A 136 1.64 35.24 -3.45
CA ASP A 136 2.29 35.04 -2.15
C ASP A 136 1.34 35.34 -0.97
N GLU A 137 0.45 36.32 -1.12
CA GLU A 137 -0.54 36.66 -0.09
C GLU A 137 -1.54 35.51 0.15
N ARG A 138 -1.90 34.80 -0.93
CA ARG A 138 -2.81 33.65 -0.85
C ARG A 138 -2.14 32.46 -0.17
N ILE A 139 -0.84 32.24 -0.40
CA ILE A 139 -0.06 31.21 0.31
C ILE A 139 -0.02 31.53 1.80
N ALA A 140 0.25 32.78 2.16
CA ALA A 140 0.27 33.22 3.56
C ALA A 140 -1.09 33.00 4.25
N GLU A 141 -2.19 33.26 3.55
CA GLU A 141 -3.54 32.99 4.05
C GLU A 141 -3.78 31.50 4.30
N LEU A 142 -3.37 30.62 3.37
CA LEU A 142 -3.50 29.17 3.53
C LEU A 142 -2.66 28.63 4.70
N ILE A 143 -1.45 29.17 4.89
CA ILE A 143 -0.59 28.82 6.04
C ILE A 143 -1.26 29.26 7.35
N ASN A 144 -1.79 30.49 7.40
CA ASN A 144 -2.51 30.97 8.59
C ASN A 144 -3.75 30.12 8.91
N GLN A 145 -4.48 29.64 7.89
CA GLN A 145 -5.61 28.72 8.11
C GLN A 145 -5.15 27.38 8.69
N TYR A 146 -4.02 26.85 8.21
CA TYR A 146 -3.42 25.62 8.72
C TYR A 146 -2.94 25.79 10.17
N ASP A 147 -2.21 26.88 10.47
CA ASP A 147 -1.68 27.18 11.80
C ASP A 147 -2.79 27.44 12.83
N ALA A 148 -3.95 27.93 12.39
CA ALA A 148 -5.14 28.08 13.21
C ALA A 148 -5.88 26.74 13.48
N ASN A 149 -5.32 25.60 13.06
CA ASN A 149 -5.95 24.27 13.08
C ASN A 149 -7.32 24.23 12.37
N GLY A 150 -7.53 25.11 11.38
CA GLY A 150 -8.74 25.18 10.58
C GLY A 150 -8.71 24.27 9.37
N ALA A 151 -9.88 24.05 8.75
CA ALA A 151 -9.94 23.44 7.43
C ALA A 151 -9.37 24.41 6.38
N VAL A 152 -8.31 24.00 5.68
CA VAL A 152 -7.67 24.80 4.64
C VAL A 152 -8.55 24.79 3.38
N ASN A 153 -9.03 25.96 2.97
CA ASN A 153 -9.88 26.08 1.78
C ASN A 153 -9.04 26.41 0.55
N ILE A 154 -8.61 25.36 -0.15
CA ILE A 154 -7.78 25.42 -1.36
C ILE A 154 -8.54 24.85 -2.57
N LYS A 155 -8.47 25.53 -3.72
CA LYS A 155 -9.02 25.03 -4.98
C LYS A 155 -8.08 23.98 -5.60
N VAL A 156 -8.64 23.09 -6.42
CA VAL A 156 -7.85 22.05 -7.12
C VAL A 156 -6.78 22.67 -8.02
N GLU A 157 -7.09 23.76 -8.70
CA GLU A 157 -6.15 24.49 -9.57
C GLU A 157 -4.99 25.13 -8.78
N GLU A 158 -5.28 25.64 -7.59
CA GLU A 158 -4.30 26.20 -6.65
C GLU A 158 -3.36 25.07 -6.17
N LEU A 159 -3.91 23.93 -5.76
CA LEU A 159 -3.13 22.79 -5.30
C LEU A 159 -2.23 22.22 -6.40
N ILE A 160 -2.74 22.09 -7.63
CA ILE A 160 -1.97 21.64 -8.79
C ILE A 160 -0.80 22.59 -9.04
N SER A 161 -1.05 23.91 -9.02
CA SER A 161 -0.01 24.92 -9.24
C SER A 161 1.11 24.84 -8.19
N LEU A 162 0.77 24.69 -6.89
CA LEU A 162 1.77 24.50 -5.82
C LEU A 162 2.59 23.22 -6.01
N LEU A 163 1.94 22.12 -6.39
CA LEU A 163 2.62 20.85 -6.62
C LEU A 163 3.62 20.93 -7.77
N TRP A 164 3.26 21.62 -8.86
CA TRP A 164 4.17 21.86 -9.98
C TRP A 164 5.36 22.72 -9.58
N GLU A 165 5.14 23.81 -8.86
CA GLU A 165 6.22 24.68 -8.39
C GLU A 165 7.20 23.93 -7.46
N VAL A 166 6.67 23.16 -6.50
CA VAL A 166 7.50 22.35 -5.60
C VAL A 166 8.28 21.28 -6.36
N ARG A 167 7.66 20.65 -7.36
CA ARG A 167 8.30 19.64 -8.19
C ARG A 167 9.46 20.22 -9.01
N GLU A 168 9.23 21.34 -9.69
CA GLU A 168 10.26 22.03 -10.48
C GLU A 168 11.41 22.52 -9.59
N TYR A 169 11.09 23.14 -8.44
CA TYR A 169 12.10 23.64 -7.51
C TYR A 169 12.96 22.52 -6.90
N ARG A 170 12.33 21.37 -6.59
CA ARG A 170 13.02 20.22 -5.98
C ARG A 170 13.61 19.23 -7.00
N LYS A 171 13.36 19.43 -8.30
CA LYS A 171 13.79 18.54 -9.40
C LYS A 171 13.40 17.07 -9.16
N ILE A 172 12.14 16.84 -8.77
CA ILE A 172 11.58 15.51 -8.49
C ILE A 172 10.77 14.97 -9.69
#